data_AF-A0A1J3FZP7-F1
#
_entry.id   AF-A0A1J3FZP7-F1
#
_cell.length_a   1.000
_cell.length_b   1.000
_cell.length_c   1.000
_cell.angle_alpha   90.00
_cell.angle_beta   90.00
_cell.angle_gamma   90.00
#
_symmetry.space_group_name_H-M   'P 1'
#
loop_
_entity.id
_entity.type
_entity.pdbx_description
1 polymer ?
#
loop_
_entity_poly.entity_id
_entity_poly.type
_entity_poly.pdbx_seq_one_letter_code
_entity_poly.pdbx_strand_id
1 'polypeptide(L)'
;MNASGNIGAEFAYGSGHVNPTKAADPGLVYEATKDDYMNMLCSLNYTSQALATIAGSNFTCSQESKLNARDLNYPSMSAKVAANSSSSDITFSRTLTNVGKARSTYKAQLTADPRLNVRVDPDTLSFNSLEENKSFTVTISVNVNGLSIISGIAAASLVWSDGSYSVRSQILVYS
;
A
#
# COMPACT_ATOMS: atom_id res chain seq x y z
N MET A 1 -18.64 -8.04 -1.56
CA MET A 1 -17.96 -9.17 -0.89
C MET A 1 -17.88 -8.86 0.58
N ASN A 2 -18.16 -9.83 1.45
CA ASN A 2 -18.20 -9.63 2.90
C ASN A 2 -16.93 -10.19 3.54
N ALA A 3 -16.11 -9.34 4.17
CA ALA A 3 -14.91 -9.75 4.90
C ALA A 3 -15.25 -10.76 6.00
N SER A 4 -16.45 -10.70 6.60
CA SER A 4 -16.88 -11.63 7.64
C SER A 4 -17.28 -13.03 7.11
N GLY A 5 -17.35 -13.20 5.78
CA GLY A 5 -17.73 -14.46 5.14
C GLY A 5 -16.60 -15.17 4.40
N ASN A 6 -15.39 -14.59 4.36
CA ASN A 6 -14.24 -15.18 3.67
C ASN A 6 -13.01 -15.20 4.58
N ILE A 7 -12.63 -16.40 5.04
CA ILE A 7 -11.51 -16.63 5.96
C ILE A 7 -10.17 -16.17 5.34
N GLY A 8 -10.05 -16.18 4.01
CA GLY A 8 -8.87 -15.70 3.30
C GLY A 8 -8.77 -14.18 3.18
N ALA A 9 -9.82 -13.44 3.57
CA ALA A 9 -9.85 -11.98 3.56
C ALA A 9 -9.29 -11.39 2.24
N GLU A 10 -8.43 -10.38 2.32
CA GLU A 10 -7.78 -9.74 1.17
C GLU A 10 -6.89 -10.70 0.35
N PHE A 11 -6.42 -11.83 0.89
CA PHE A 11 -5.73 -12.83 0.07
C PHE A 11 -6.68 -13.57 -0.89
N ALA A 12 -7.97 -13.65 -0.56
CA ALA A 12 -8.95 -14.29 -1.43
C ALA A 12 -9.49 -13.34 -2.51
N TYR A 13 -9.65 -12.05 -2.21
CA TYR A 13 -10.35 -11.11 -3.08
C TYR A 13 -9.64 -9.77 -3.36
N GLY A 14 -8.45 -9.56 -2.80
CA GLY A 14 -7.69 -8.30 -2.95
C GLY A 14 -8.48 -7.08 -2.48
N SER A 15 -8.58 -6.06 -3.34
CA SER A 15 -9.31 -4.82 -3.06
C SER A 15 -10.84 -4.96 -3.13
N GLY A 16 -11.34 -6.10 -3.62
CA GLY A 16 -12.76 -6.37 -3.74
C GLY A 16 -13.23 -6.58 -5.18
N HIS A 17 -14.55 -6.48 -5.40
CA HIS A 17 -15.15 -6.71 -6.72
C HIS A 17 -14.98 -5.48 -7.59
N VAL A 18 -14.69 -5.67 -8.87
CA VAL A 18 -14.49 -4.57 -9.81
C VAL A 18 -15.74 -3.69 -9.91
N ASN A 19 -15.53 -2.38 -9.95
CA ASN A 19 -16.55 -1.40 -10.30
C ASN A 19 -16.05 -0.60 -11.51
N PRO A 20 -16.43 -0.97 -12.74
CA PRO A 20 -15.91 -0.36 -13.96
C PRO A 20 -16.21 1.14 -14.05
N THR A 21 -17.40 1.56 -13.65
CA THR A 21 -17.82 2.97 -13.71
C THR A 21 -16.97 3.85 -12.81
N LYS A 22 -16.66 3.40 -11.58
CA LYS A 22 -15.77 4.14 -10.68
C LYS A 22 -14.30 4.04 -11.08
N ALA A 23 -13.88 2.96 -11.72
CA ALA A 23 -12.50 2.78 -12.17
C ALA A 23 -12.12 3.71 -13.33
N ALA A 24 -13.09 4.13 -14.15
CA ALA A 24 -12.86 5.04 -15.27
C ALA A 24 -12.51 6.48 -14.84
N ASP A 25 -12.92 6.89 -13.63
CA ASP A 25 -12.60 8.19 -13.03
C ASP A 25 -12.36 8.02 -11.52
N PRO A 26 -11.14 7.61 -11.12
CA PRO A 26 -10.86 7.21 -9.74
C PRO A 26 -10.53 8.39 -8.81
N GLY A 27 -10.29 9.59 -9.34
CA GLY A 27 -9.82 10.75 -8.57
C GLY A 27 -8.31 10.75 -8.32
N LEU A 28 -7.77 9.71 -7.68
CA LEU A 28 -6.31 9.55 -7.46
C LEU A 28 -5.83 8.17 -7.91
N VAL A 29 -4.55 8.08 -8.29
CA VAL A 29 -3.88 6.83 -8.68
C VAL A 29 -2.52 6.69 -8.00
N TYR A 30 -2.10 5.43 -7.82
CA TYR A 30 -0.73 5.09 -7.41
C TYR A 30 0.06 4.71 -8.67
N GLU A 31 0.90 5.62 -9.14
CA GLU A 31 1.74 5.37 -10.32
C GLU A 31 3.03 4.63 -9.94
N ALA A 32 3.42 3.67 -10.77
CA ALA A 32 4.68 2.94 -10.67
C ALA A 32 5.24 2.68 -12.06
N THR A 33 6.54 2.91 -12.21
CA THR A 33 7.28 2.75 -13.47
C THR A 33 7.99 1.40 -13.51
N LYS A 34 8.52 1.02 -14.69
CA LYS A 34 9.40 -0.15 -14.82
C LYS A 34 10.56 -0.10 -13.82
N ASP A 35 11.18 1.05 -13.65
CA ASP A 35 12.34 1.22 -12.78
C ASP A 35 11.96 1.03 -11.30
N ASP A 36 10.76 1.41 -10.88
CA ASP A 36 10.27 1.15 -9.52
C ASP A 36 10.17 -0.36 -9.23
N TYR A 37 9.68 -1.14 -10.20
CA TYR A 37 9.67 -2.60 -10.09
C TYR A 37 11.08 -3.20 -10.09
N MET A 38 11.98 -2.69 -10.92
CA MET A 38 13.36 -3.17 -10.94
C MET A 38 14.09 -2.87 -9.63
N ASN A 39 13.88 -1.68 -9.05
CA ASN A 39 14.41 -1.30 -7.73
C ASN A 39 13.82 -2.16 -6.61
N MET A 40 12.52 -2.48 -6.68
CA MET A 40 11.90 -3.45 -5.77
C MET A 40 12.58 -4.82 -5.86
N LEU A 41 12.83 -5.34 -7.07
CA LEU A 41 13.52 -6.62 -7.26
C LEU A 41 14.97 -6.58 -6.75
N CYS A 42 15.66 -5.45 -6.93
CA CYS A 42 16.99 -5.21 -6.35
C CYS A 42 16.97 -5.36 -4.82
N SER A 43 15.95 -4.82 -4.14
CA SER A 43 15.79 -4.94 -2.68
C SER A 43 15.57 -6.38 -2.20
N LEU A 44 15.09 -7.24 -3.09
CA LEU A 44 14.89 -8.67 -2.85
C LEU A 44 16.15 -9.49 -3.19
N ASN A 45 17.29 -8.84 -3.45
CA ASN A 45 18.58 -9.46 -3.78
C ASN A 45 18.56 -10.31 -5.06
N TYR A 46 17.76 -9.93 -6.06
CA TYR A 46 17.83 -10.56 -7.37
C TYR A 46 19.20 -10.32 -8.02
N THR A 47 19.74 -11.34 -8.69
CA THR A 47 21.02 -11.23 -9.39
C THR A 47 20.90 -10.40 -10.66
N SER A 48 21.98 -9.76 -11.11
CA SER A 48 22.00 -8.99 -12.37
C SER A 48 21.54 -9.82 -13.58
N GLN A 49 21.83 -11.13 -13.59
CA GLN A 49 21.39 -12.02 -14.66
C GLN A 49 19.87 -12.27 -14.64
N ALA A 50 19.29 -12.47 -13.45
CA ALA A 50 17.84 -12.58 -13.29
C ALA A 50 17.15 -11.27 -13.70
N LEU A 51 17.68 -10.13 -13.24
CA LEU A 51 17.17 -8.80 -13.60
C LEU A 51 17.25 -8.54 -15.10
N ALA A 52 18.35 -8.93 -15.76
CA ALA A 52 18.48 -8.77 -17.21
C ALA A 52 17.46 -9.61 -17.98
N THR A 53 17.18 -10.83 -17.50
CA THR A 53 16.16 -11.72 -18.08
C THR A 53 14.77 -11.12 -17.94
N ILE A 54 14.43 -10.57 -16.76
CA ILE A 54 13.12 -9.96 -16.49
C ILE A 54 12.95 -8.64 -17.27
N ALA A 55 13.98 -7.79 -17.28
CA ALA A 55 13.91 -6.48 -17.93
C ALA A 55 13.99 -6.55 -19.46
N GLY A 56 14.45 -7.67 -20.03
CA GLY A 56 14.76 -7.81 -21.45
C GLY A 56 16.01 -7.05 -21.91
N SER A 57 16.77 -6.49 -20.96
CA SER A 57 17.97 -5.68 -21.19
C SER A 57 18.83 -5.69 -19.93
N ASN A 58 20.11 -5.34 -20.05
CA ASN A 58 20.97 -5.20 -18.87
C ASN A 58 20.37 -4.17 -17.90
N PHE A 59 20.33 -4.54 -16.62
CA PHE A 59 19.89 -3.68 -15.52
C PHE A 59 20.86 -3.84 -14.35
N THR A 60 21.26 -2.73 -13.74
CA THR A 60 22.18 -2.69 -12.62
C THR A 60 21.53 -1.96 -11.47
N CYS A 61 21.41 -2.64 -10.32
CA CYS A 61 20.94 -2.00 -9.08
C CYS A 61 21.93 -0.90 -8.66
N SER A 62 21.44 0.33 -8.46
CA SER A 62 22.25 1.39 -7.84
C SER A 62 22.30 1.18 -6.32
N GLN A 63 23.35 1.65 -5.65
CA GLN A 63 23.40 1.59 -4.17
C GLN A 63 22.30 2.44 -3.52
N GLU A 64 21.84 3.49 -4.22
CA GLU A 64 20.76 4.40 -3.79
C GLU A 64 19.36 3.79 -4.01
N SER A 65 19.24 2.77 -4.87
CA SER A 65 17.96 2.11 -5.20
C SER A 65 17.50 1.04 -4.21
N LYS A 66 18.11 0.95 -3.02
CA LYS A 66 17.70 0.02 -1.95
C LYS A 66 16.46 0.53 -1.19
N LEU A 67 15.38 0.79 -1.92
CA LEU A 67 14.04 0.89 -1.34
C LEU A 67 13.69 -0.46 -0.70
N ASN A 68 12.86 -0.49 0.34
CA ASN A 68 12.34 -1.79 0.77
C ASN A 68 11.31 -2.26 -0.26
N ALA A 69 11.18 -3.57 -0.49
CA ALA A 69 10.16 -4.09 -1.40
C ALA A 69 8.73 -3.60 -1.08
N ARG A 70 8.46 -3.32 0.19
CA ARG A 70 7.17 -2.77 0.68
C ARG A 70 6.90 -1.33 0.24
N ASP A 71 7.93 -0.60 -0.18
CA ASP A 71 7.89 0.81 -0.59
C ASP A 71 7.58 0.98 -2.08
N LEU A 72 7.42 -0.11 -2.85
CA LEU A 72 6.79 -0.03 -4.16
C LEU A 72 5.47 0.72 -4.03
N ASN A 73 5.22 1.69 -4.91
CA ASN A 73 4.04 2.55 -4.89
C ASN A 73 2.76 1.81 -5.34
N TYR A 74 2.39 0.76 -4.60
CA TYR A 74 1.32 -0.16 -4.91
C TYR A 74 0.02 0.23 -4.18
N PRO A 75 -1.17 0.05 -4.78
CA PRO A 75 -2.46 0.45 -4.19
C PRO A 75 -2.92 -0.40 -2.99
N SER A 76 -2.11 -1.36 -2.55
CA SER A 76 -2.30 -2.12 -1.32
C SER A 76 -1.00 -2.22 -0.52
N MET A 77 -1.14 -2.53 0.76
CA MET A 77 -0.05 -2.62 1.71
C MET A 77 -0.16 -3.96 2.42
N SER A 78 0.94 -4.72 2.45
CA SER A 78 1.00 -5.96 3.21
C SER A 78 2.34 -6.13 3.91
N ALA A 79 2.32 -6.68 5.11
CA ALA A 79 3.54 -6.98 5.86
C ALA A 79 3.41 -8.27 6.66
N LYS A 80 4.46 -9.09 6.55
CA LYS A 80 4.67 -10.24 7.42
C LYS A 80 5.34 -9.79 8.72
N VAL A 81 4.79 -10.18 9.85
CA VAL A 81 5.35 -9.96 11.20
C VAL A 81 5.71 -11.29 11.84
N ALA A 82 6.82 -11.34 12.58
CA ALA A 82 7.14 -12.54 13.34
C ALA A 82 6.24 -12.63 14.57
N ALA A 83 5.68 -13.81 14.85
CA ALA A 83 4.77 -14.04 15.97
C ALA A 83 5.36 -13.64 17.34
N ASN A 84 6.69 -13.62 17.45
CA ASN A 84 7.44 -13.36 18.69
C ASN A 84 8.37 -12.15 18.61
N SER A 85 8.29 -11.30 17.58
CA SER A 85 9.10 -10.08 17.53
C SER A 85 8.48 -8.99 18.40
N SER A 86 9.30 -8.32 19.22
CA SER A 86 8.93 -7.08 19.90
C SER A 86 8.34 -6.07 18.90
N SER A 87 7.26 -5.40 19.30
CA SER A 87 6.50 -4.43 18.49
C SER A 87 7.43 -3.49 17.72
N SER A 88 7.64 -3.78 16.44
CA SER A 88 8.35 -2.89 15.54
C SER A 88 7.32 -2.30 14.60
N ASP A 89 7.32 -0.98 14.52
CA ASP A 89 6.44 -0.26 13.61
C ASP A 89 6.77 -0.63 12.16
N ILE A 90 5.73 -0.88 11.38
CA ILE A 90 5.83 -1.11 9.95
C ILE A 90 5.38 0.16 9.25
N THR A 91 6.28 0.80 8.54
CA THR A 91 5.96 1.97 7.71
C THR A 91 5.90 1.58 6.24
N PHE A 92 4.92 2.13 5.53
CA PHE A 92 4.78 2.11 4.08
C PHE A 92 4.80 3.54 3.56
N SER A 93 5.68 3.81 2.58
CA SER A 93 5.67 5.08 1.85
C SER A 93 4.86 4.95 0.56
N ARG A 94 4.02 5.94 0.27
CA ARG A 94 3.19 5.97 -0.94
C ARG A 94 3.12 7.38 -1.52
N THR A 95 2.88 7.44 -2.82
CA THR A 95 2.66 8.68 -3.57
C THR A 95 1.39 8.55 -4.39
N LEU A 96 0.52 9.54 -4.28
CA LEU A 96 -0.71 9.64 -5.06
C LEU A 96 -0.56 10.73 -6.11
N THR A 97 -0.98 10.44 -7.33
CA THR A 97 -1.12 11.38 -8.43
C THR A 97 -2.60 11.76 -8.56
N ASN A 98 -2.91 13.05 -8.66
CA ASN A 98 -4.27 13.52 -8.90
C ASN A 98 -4.66 13.43 -10.38
N VAL A 99 -5.66 12.61 -10.69
CA VAL A 99 -6.20 12.43 -12.05
C VAL A 99 -7.67 12.86 -12.15
N GLY A 100 -8.24 13.39 -11.07
CA GLY A 100 -9.63 13.83 -10.97
C GLY A 100 -9.77 15.34 -11.13
N LYS A 101 -10.26 16.02 -10.08
CA LYS A 101 -10.46 17.48 -10.12
C LYS A 101 -9.22 18.22 -9.61
N ALA A 102 -8.82 19.28 -10.30
CA ALA A 102 -7.86 20.25 -9.78
C ALA A 102 -8.43 20.97 -8.53
N ARG A 103 -7.56 21.48 -7.67
CA ARG A 103 -7.94 22.16 -6.40
C ARG A 103 -8.84 21.29 -5.53
N SER A 104 -8.41 20.06 -5.28
CA SER A 104 -9.11 19.08 -4.46
C SER A 104 -8.31 18.77 -3.18
N THR A 105 -9.02 18.55 -2.08
CA THR A 105 -8.44 18.17 -0.79
C THR A 105 -9.06 16.87 -0.33
N TYR A 106 -8.21 15.86 -0.13
CA TYR A 106 -8.59 14.55 0.36
C TYR A 106 -8.21 14.42 1.83
N LYS A 107 -9.10 13.84 2.63
CA LYS A 107 -8.82 13.45 4.01
C LYS A 107 -8.72 11.95 4.12
N ALA A 108 -7.77 11.49 4.91
CA ALA A 108 -7.60 10.09 5.23
C ALA A 108 -8.68 9.62 6.21
N GLN A 109 -9.24 8.45 5.94
CA GLN A 109 -10.17 7.74 6.81
C GLN A 109 -9.62 6.33 7.03
N LEU A 110 -9.43 5.97 8.29
CA LEU A 110 -8.85 4.68 8.68
C LEU A 110 -9.94 3.79 9.28
N THR A 111 -9.92 2.52 8.90
CA THR A 111 -10.66 1.45 9.57
C THR A 111 -9.67 0.33 9.85
N ALA A 112 -9.57 -0.14 11.08
CA ALA A 112 -8.56 -1.12 11.46
C ALA A 112 -9.13 -2.17 12.42
N ASP A 113 -8.64 -3.40 12.29
CA ASP A 113 -8.76 -4.43 13.32
C ASP A 113 -8.24 -3.89 14.67
N PRO A 114 -8.93 -4.13 15.80
CA PRO A 114 -8.51 -3.67 17.13
C PRO A 114 -7.08 -4.08 17.54
N ARG A 115 -6.51 -5.10 16.89
CA ARG A 115 -5.14 -5.57 17.11
C ARG A 115 -4.08 -4.67 16.44
N LEU A 116 -4.49 -3.78 15.54
CA LEU A 116 -3.62 -2.87 14.80
C LEU A 116 -3.84 -1.43 15.23
N ASN A 117 -2.75 -0.71 15.48
CA ASN A 117 -2.76 0.74 15.56
C ASN A 117 -2.20 1.30 14.24
N VAL A 118 -3.04 1.96 13.46
CA VAL A 118 -2.69 2.49 12.14
C VAL A 118 -2.69 4.01 12.19
N ARG A 119 -1.64 4.62 11.67
CA ARG A 119 -1.48 6.08 11.54
C ARG A 119 -1.09 6.43 10.12
N VAL A 120 -1.51 7.61 9.69
CA VAL A 120 -1.21 8.15 8.36
C VAL A 120 -0.67 9.56 8.53
N ASP A 121 0.40 9.90 7.82
CA ASP A 121 1.03 11.22 7.87
C ASP A 121 1.49 11.67 6.47
N PRO A 122 1.07 12.86 6.00
CA PRO A 122 0.00 13.69 6.57
C PRO A 122 -1.37 12.99 6.46
N ASP A 123 -2.36 13.42 7.25
CA ASP A 123 -3.75 12.91 7.18
C ASP A 123 -4.63 13.63 6.15
N THR A 124 -4.08 14.67 5.51
CA THR A 124 -4.77 15.52 4.54
C THR A 124 -3.85 15.82 3.37
N LEU A 125 -4.32 15.58 2.15
CA LEU A 125 -3.60 15.87 0.91
C LEU A 125 -4.37 16.90 0.10
N SER A 126 -3.73 18.03 -0.21
CA SER A 126 -4.31 19.08 -1.06
C SER A 126 -3.55 19.17 -2.37
N PHE A 127 -4.26 19.03 -3.48
CA PHE A 127 -3.74 19.10 -4.84
C PHE A 127 -4.27 20.37 -5.51
N ASN A 128 -3.37 21.21 -6.01
CA ASN A 128 -3.66 22.45 -6.70
C ASN A 128 -3.97 22.23 -8.18
N SER A 129 -3.35 21.23 -8.81
CA SER A 129 -3.52 20.90 -10.22
C SER A 129 -3.77 19.40 -10.45
N LEU A 130 -4.14 19.08 -11.69
CA LEU A 130 -4.03 17.74 -12.24
C LEU A 130 -2.55 17.32 -12.28
N GLU A 131 -2.31 16.02 -12.20
CA GLU A 131 -0.98 15.37 -12.26
C GLU A 131 -0.02 15.80 -11.14
N GLU A 132 -0.50 16.55 -10.15
CA GLU A 132 0.29 16.85 -8.97
C GLU A 132 0.41 15.60 -8.10
N ASN A 133 1.62 15.37 -7.61
CA ASN A 133 1.95 14.25 -6.75
C ASN A 133 2.02 14.68 -5.29
N LYS A 134 1.46 13.87 -4.40
CA LYS A 134 1.63 14.01 -2.96
C LYS A 134 1.99 12.68 -2.32
N SER A 135 3.02 12.71 -1.48
CA SER A 135 3.47 11.55 -0.72
C SER A 135 2.89 11.55 0.69
N PHE A 136 2.67 10.35 1.22
CA PHE A 136 2.27 10.10 2.59
C PHE A 136 2.88 8.79 3.08
N THR A 137 2.86 8.62 4.40
CA THR A 137 3.29 7.39 5.05
C THR A 137 2.14 6.76 5.82
N VAL A 138 2.13 5.43 5.87
CA VAL A 138 1.24 4.66 6.74
C VAL A 138 2.10 3.86 7.71
N THR A 139 1.92 4.10 9.00
CA THR A 139 2.65 3.41 10.06
C THR A 139 1.70 2.51 10.83
N ILE A 140 2.09 1.24 11.00
CA ILE A 140 1.32 0.21 11.69
C ILE A 140 2.11 -0.31 12.88
N SER A 141 1.51 -0.24 14.06
CA SER A 141 1.99 -0.92 15.26
C SER A 141 1.08 -2.10 15.57
N VAL A 142 1.66 -3.28 15.79
CA VAL A 142 0.92 -4.47 16.19
C VAL A 142 0.91 -4.57 17.72
N ASN A 143 -0.27 -4.75 18.30
CA ASN A 143 -0.38 -5.06 19.72
C ASN A 143 0.14 -6.49 19.97
N VAL A 144 1.25 -6.62 20.70
CA VAL A 144 2.07 -7.85 20.87
C VAL A 144 1.27 -9.05 21.42
N ASN A 145 0.16 -8.81 22.11
CA ASN A 145 -0.71 -9.87 22.62
C ASN A 145 -1.83 -10.30 21.64
N GLY A 146 -1.96 -9.64 20.48
CA GLY A 146 -3.12 -9.75 19.58
C GLY A 146 -2.98 -10.76 18.44
N LEU A 147 -1.76 -11.05 17.96
CA LEU A 147 -1.53 -11.96 16.83
C LEU A 147 -1.13 -13.39 17.25
N SER A 148 -1.63 -13.86 18.40
CA SER A 148 -1.42 -15.25 18.84
C SER A 148 -2.39 -16.22 18.12
N ILE A 149 -1.82 -17.08 17.28
CA ILE A 149 -2.20 -18.45 16.85
C ILE A 149 -3.58 -18.68 16.17
N ILE A 150 -4.64 -17.92 16.47
CA ILE A 150 -6.01 -18.31 16.08
C ILE A 150 -6.45 -17.73 14.72
N SER A 151 -5.90 -16.59 14.30
CA SER A 151 -5.98 -16.11 12.91
C SER A 151 -4.82 -15.13 12.66
N GLY A 152 -3.76 -15.64 12.04
CA GLY A 152 -2.52 -14.88 11.74
C GLY A 152 -2.71 -13.81 10.67
N ILE A 153 -3.91 -13.22 10.53
CA ILE A 153 -4.25 -12.15 9.61
C ILE A 153 -5.01 -11.09 10.41
N ALA A 154 -4.60 -9.83 10.27
CA ALA A 154 -5.33 -8.65 10.72
C ALA A 154 -5.40 -7.64 9.57
N ALA A 155 -6.59 -7.09 9.35
CA ALA A 155 -6.86 -6.20 8.22
C ALA A 155 -7.14 -4.77 8.68
N ALA A 156 -6.78 -3.82 7.84
CA ALA A 156 -7.15 -2.42 7.94
C ALA A 156 -7.39 -1.87 6.52
N SER A 157 -7.98 -0.69 6.43
CA SER A 157 -8.11 0.04 5.17
C SER A 157 -7.93 1.52 5.38
N LEU A 158 -7.26 2.14 4.41
CA LEU A 158 -7.13 3.58 4.26
C LEU A 158 -8.02 4.03 3.10
N VAL A 159 -8.84 5.05 3.33
CA VAL A 159 -9.62 5.72 2.29
C VAL A 159 -9.22 7.18 2.24
N TRP A 160 -8.79 7.65 1.07
CA TRP A 160 -8.69 9.06 0.76
C TRP A 160 -10.01 9.53 0.16
N SER A 161 -10.67 10.51 0.78
CA SER A 161 -11.92 11.06 0.27
C SER A 161 -11.97 12.59 0.32
N ASP A 162 -12.48 13.18 -0.75
CA ASP A 162 -12.83 14.60 -0.86
C ASP A 162 -14.36 14.82 -0.78
N GLY A 163 -15.12 13.77 -0.42
CA GLY A 163 -16.58 13.73 -0.43
C GLY A 163 -17.22 13.31 -1.76
N SER A 164 -16.50 13.41 -2.89
CA SER A 164 -16.95 12.95 -4.22
C SER A 164 -16.27 11.63 -4.61
N TYR A 165 -14.95 11.60 -4.54
CA TYR A 165 -14.10 10.44 -4.77
C TYR A 165 -13.80 9.72 -3.46
N SER A 166 -13.52 8.42 -3.59
CA SER A 166 -13.16 7.54 -2.48
C SER A 166 -12.13 6.53 -2.96
N VAL A 167 -10.86 6.80 -2.67
CA VAL A 167 -9.72 6.00 -3.10
C VAL A 167 -9.32 5.09 -1.94
N ARG A 168 -9.66 3.80 -2.05
CA ARG A 168 -9.52 2.82 -0.98
C ARG A 168 -8.33 1.90 -1.21
N SER A 169 -7.50 1.76 -0.19
CA SER A 169 -6.33 0.88 -0.15
C SER A 169 -6.46 -0.10 1.00
N GLN A 170 -6.25 -1.38 0.70
CA GLN A 170 -6.24 -2.44 1.70
C GLN A 170 -4.89 -2.55 2.39
N ILE A 171 -4.93 -2.81 3.70
CA ILE A 171 -3.76 -2.99 4.55
C ILE A 171 -3.89 -4.34 5.24
N LEU A 172 -2.89 -5.21 5.09
CA LEU A 172 -2.91 -6.56 5.64
C LEU A 172 -1.64 -6.86 6.43
N VAL A 173 -1.78 -7.24 7.69
CA VAL A 173 -0.68 -7.71 8.53
C VAL A 173 -0.89 -9.19 8.82
N TYR A 174 0.15 -10.00 8.63
CA TYR A 174 0.06 -11.45 8.81
C TYR A 174 1.32 -12.07 9.43
N SER A 175 1.19 -13.24 10.04
CA SER A 175 2.30 -13.98 10.69
C SER A 175 2.63 -15.29 10.00
#